data_AF-A0A7S0PS45-F1
#
_entry.id   AF-A0A7S0PS45-F1
#
_cell.length_a   1.000
_cell.length_b   1.000
_cell.length_c   1.000
_cell.angle_alpha   90.00
_cell.angle_beta   90.00
_cell.angle_gamma   90.00
#
_symmetry.space_group_name_H-M   'P 1'
#
loop_
_entity.id
_entity.type
_entity.pdbx_description
1 polymer ?
#
loop_
_entity_poly.entity_id
_entity_poly.type
_entity_poly.pdbx_seq_one_letter_code
_entity_poly.pdbx_strand_id
1 'polypeptide(L)'
;MTAETTETAMLKARRFAGILSSESSGVMATMRQNSRWALSGMASYGYGEPEEPADDPMLEEFKAMRRRLFTWRNWDEVSPIAYLAPFLQVVRSVETSGPITGMALSAVHKVLKHGLISEHNPDAAEAMHCIADAVTLCRFEATDPDHDDVVLSKILHVLLESVRCPTGALLSDDDVCNIVQACYRIGHQSGKESALLRNLSRHTLREIVQSVFGRLPRLSDAVEHRGHHIDAPAPPPRVSTEGAVDGD
;
A
#
# COMPACT_ATOMS: atom_id res chain seq x y z
N MET A 1 -18.88 -5.10 22.88
CA MET A 1 -17.80 -4.10 22.66
C MET A 1 -17.65 -3.30 23.95
N THR A 2 -16.52 -3.41 24.63
CA THR A 2 -16.27 -2.75 25.93
C THR A 2 -15.79 -1.31 25.70
N ALA A 3 -15.89 -0.45 26.73
CA ALA A 3 -15.44 0.95 26.65
C ALA A 3 -13.95 1.07 26.25
N GLU A 4 -13.13 0.11 26.67
CA GLU A 4 -11.69 0.03 26.39
C GLU A 4 -11.38 -0.23 24.89
N THR A 5 -12.23 -0.98 24.19
CA THR A 5 -12.13 -1.16 22.72
C THR A 5 -12.46 0.14 21.97
N THR A 6 -13.28 1.01 22.56
CA THR A 6 -13.73 2.25 21.92
C THR A 6 -12.65 3.34 22.02
N GLU A 7 -11.98 3.46 23.16
CA GLU A 7 -10.89 4.40 23.37
C GLU A 7 -9.66 4.07 22.50
N THR A 8 -9.30 2.79 22.40
CA THR A 8 -8.21 2.32 21.55
C THR A 8 -8.49 2.57 20.07
N ALA A 9 -9.70 2.32 19.60
CA ALA A 9 -10.13 2.64 18.22
C ALA A 9 -10.07 4.14 17.93
N MET A 10 -10.48 5.00 18.88
CA MET A 10 -10.40 6.46 18.73
C MET A 10 -8.95 6.96 18.66
N LEU A 11 -8.05 6.41 19.48
CA LEU A 11 -6.63 6.77 19.46
C LEU A 11 -5.98 6.37 18.12
N LYS A 12 -6.28 5.15 17.64
CA LYS A 12 -5.86 4.67 16.32
C LYS A 12 -6.36 5.61 15.21
N ALA A 13 -7.63 5.98 15.23
CA ALA A 13 -8.22 6.87 14.23
C ALA A 13 -7.55 8.24 14.18
N ARG A 14 -7.33 8.88 15.35
CA ARG A 14 -6.64 10.18 15.44
C ARG A 14 -5.21 10.09 14.91
N ARG A 15 -4.49 9.02 15.25
CA ARG A 15 -3.11 8.80 14.79
C ARG A 15 -3.05 8.61 13.27
N PHE A 16 -3.92 7.77 12.71
CA PHE A 16 -3.94 7.47 11.27
C PHE A 16 -4.32 8.71 10.45
N ALA A 17 -5.39 9.41 10.86
CA ALA A 17 -5.79 10.67 10.24
C ALA A 17 -4.66 11.73 10.32
N GLY A 18 -3.97 11.81 11.46
CA GLY A 18 -2.83 12.72 11.65
C GLY A 18 -1.68 12.46 10.67
N ILE A 19 -1.27 11.20 10.53
CA ILE A 19 -0.21 10.79 9.59
C ILE A 19 -0.61 11.15 8.16
N LEU A 20 -1.79 10.72 7.69
CA LEU A 20 -2.22 10.99 6.32
C LEU A 20 -2.43 12.48 6.05
N SER A 21 -2.89 13.26 7.05
CA SER A 21 -3.03 14.70 6.93
C SER A 21 -1.66 15.40 6.80
N SER A 22 -0.65 14.96 7.55
CA SER A 22 0.70 15.54 7.43
C SER A 22 1.36 15.15 6.11
N GLU A 23 1.28 13.89 5.70
CA GLU A 23 1.89 13.42 4.47
C GLU A 23 1.25 14.05 3.22
N SER A 24 -0.08 14.11 3.17
CA SER A 24 -0.80 14.80 2.07
C SER A 24 -0.46 16.29 2.03
N SER A 25 -0.33 16.95 3.18
CA SER A 25 0.11 18.35 3.23
C SER A 25 1.50 18.54 2.64
N GLY A 26 2.42 17.62 2.94
CA GLY A 26 3.78 17.62 2.39
C GLY A 26 3.79 17.48 0.87
N VAL A 27 3.07 16.48 0.33
CA VAL A 27 2.98 16.26 -1.13
C VAL A 27 2.37 17.48 -1.83
N MET A 28 1.23 17.99 -1.34
CA MET A 28 0.57 19.17 -1.92
C MET A 28 1.44 20.44 -1.85
N ALA A 29 2.23 20.61 -0.79
CA ALA A 29 3.14 21.75 -0.67
C ALA A 29 4.24 21.68 -1.73
N THR A 30 4.82 20.49 -1.95
CA THR A 30 5.81 20.29 -3.02
C THR A 30 5.22 20.45 -4.41
N MET A 31 3.97 19.98 -4.63
CA MET A 31 3.25 20.23 -5.88
C MET A 31 3.13 21.73 -6.15
N ARG A 32 2.63 22.53 -5.19
CA ARG A 32 2.47 23.99 -5.34
C ARG A 32 3.75 24.76 -5.60
N GLN A 33 4.91 24.23 -5.19
CA GLN A 33 6.21 24.86 -5.45
C GLN A 33 6.72 24.59 -6.87
N ASN A 34 6.15 23.60 -7.57
CA ASN A 34 6.52 23.28 -8.94
C ASN A 34 5.78 24.24 -9.91
N SER A 35 6.52 24.91 -10.79
CA SER A 35 5.99 25.93 -11.70
C SER A 35 4.80 25.45 -12.53
N ARG A 36 4.81 24.20 -13.01
CA ARG A 36 3.70 23.61 -13.75
C ARG A 36 2.38 23.63 -12.96
N TRP A 37 2.47 23.35 -11.67
CA TRP A 37 1.34 23.24 -10.74
C TRP A 37 0.96 24.60 -10.14
N ALA A 38 1.93 25.51 -10.03
CA ALA A 38 1.70 26.90 -9.66
C ALA A 38 0.95 27.68 -10.76
N LEU A 39 1.21 27.35 -12.05
CA LEU A 39 0.55 28.01 -13.17
C LEU A 39 -0.91 27.59 -13.39
N SER A 40 -1.36 26.39 -12.99
CA SER A 40 -2.81 26.07 -12.98
C SER A 40 -3.60 27.08 -12.15
N GLY A 41 -3.02 27.56 -11.04
CA GLY A 41 -3.59 28.62 -10.20
C GLY A 41 -3.54 30.04 -10.80
N MET A 42 -2.81 30.26 -11.90
CA MET A 42 -2.58 31.59 -12.49
C MET A 42 -2.99 31.70 -13.97
N ALA A 43 -3.46 30.63 -14.61
CA ALA A 43 -3.79 30.60 -16.04
C ALA A 43 -4.99 31.49 -16.45
N SER A 44 -5.64 32.19 -15.51
CA SER A 44 -6.81 33.04 -15.76
C SER A 44 -6.50 34.54 -15.86
N TYR A 45 -5.48 34.93 -16.63
CA TYR A 45 -5.25 36.34 -17.05
C TYR A 45 -5.65 36.59 -18.52
N GLY A 46 -6.67 35.89 -19.02
CA GLY A 46 -7.32 36.18 -20.31
C GLY A 46 -8.69 36.83 -20.09
N TYR A 47 -9.04 37.83 -20.90
CA TYR A 47 -10.33 38.53 -20.88
C TYR A 47 -11.52 37.55 -20.90
N GLY A 48 -12.09 37.26 -19.73
CA GLY A 48 -13.22 36.36 -19.48
C GLY A 48 -13.57 36.40 -17.99
N GLU A 49 -14.79 36.03 -17.61
CA GLU A 49 -15.23 36.02 -16.20
C GLU A 49 -14.21 35.35 -15.27
N PRO A 50 -14.08 35.77 -14.00
CA PRO A 50 -13.20 35.12 -13.04
C PRO A 50 -13.78 33.76 -12.66
N GLU A 51 -13.60 32.75 -13.50
CA GLU A 51 -13.60 31.36 -13.05
C GLU A 51 -12.41 31.22 -12.10
N GLU A 52 -12.65 30.80 -10.85
CA GLU A 52 -11.55 30.40 -9.98
C GLU A 52 -10.70 29.40 -10.75
N PRO A 53 -9.37 29.63 -10.88
CA PRO A 53 -8.52 28.72 -11.63
C PRO A 53 -8.71 27.33 -11.06
N ALA A 54 -9.21 26.41 -11.90
CA ALA A 54 -9.45 25.04 -11.48
C ALA A 54 -8.10 24.45 -11.04
N ASP A 55 -8.03 24.05 -9.77
CA ASP A 55 -6.87 23.34 -9.25
C ASP A 55 -6.61 22.08 -10.08
N ASP A 56 -5.34 21.67 -10.13
CA ASP A 56 -4.97 20.42 -10.79
C ASP A 56 -5.82 19.25 -10.24
N PRO A 57 -6.35 18.34 -11.09
CA PRO A 57 -7.18 17.23 -10.65
C PRO A 57 -6.57 16.42 -9.51
N MET A 58 -5.24 16.20 -9.50
CA MET A 58 -4.57 15.46 -8.44
C MET A 58 -4.57 16.24 -7.11
N LEU A 59 -4.47 17.57 -7.17
CA LEU A 59 -4.57 18.42 -5.98
C LEU A 59 -5.99 18.38 -5.40
N GLU A 60 -7.01 18.36 -6.25
CA GLU A 60 -8.41 18.18 -5.84
C GLU A 60 -8.66 16.80 -5.20
N GLU A 61 -8.04 15.73 -5.71
CA GLU A 61 -8.12 14.41 -5.08
C GLU A 61 -7.52 14.41 -3.66
N PHE A 62 -6.37 15.07 -3.46
CA PHE A 62 -5.80 15.22 -2.13
C PHE A 62 -6.73 16.01 -1.19
N LYS A 63 -7.35 17.10 -1.66
CA LYS A 63 -8.33 17.86 -0.87
C LYS A 63 -9.56 17.01 -0.54
N ALA A 64 -10.09 16.26 -1.50
CA ALA A 64 -11.23 15.37 -1.33
C ALA A 64 -10.94 14.29 -0.29
N MET A 65 -9.79 13.62 -0.38
CA MET A 65 -9.33 12.65 0.61
C MET A 65 -9.21 13.28 2.00
N ARG A 66 -8.58 14.45 2.12
CA ARG A 66 -8.37 15.14 3.41
C ARG A 66 -9.67 15.48 4.13
N ARG A 67 -10.73 15.86 3.40
CA ARG A 67 -12.06 16.12 3.98
C ARG A 67 -12.65 14.89 4.69
N ARG A 68 -12.21 13.68 4.34
CA ARG A 68 -12.71 12.40 4.88
C ARG A 68 -11.86 11.84 6.03
N LEU A 69 -10.58 12.20 6.13
CA LEU A 69 -9.64 11.57 7.09
C LEU A 69 -10.15 11.58 8.54
N PHE A 70 -10.74 12.68 8.98
CA PHE A 70 -11.23 12.84 10.36
C PHE A 70 -12.70 12.43 10.54
N THR A 71 -13.40 12.03 9.48
CA THR A 71 -14.78 11.53 9.57
C THR A 71 -14.84 10.03 9.87
N TRP A 72 -13.77 9.29 9.57
CA TRP A 72 -13.67 7.87 9.85
C TRP A 72 -13.35 7.59 11.32
N ARG A 73 -14.28 6.90 12.00
CA ARG A 73 -14.14 6.50 13.41
C ARG A 73 -13.50 5.13 13.56
N ASN A 74 -13.93 4.17 12.74
CA ASN A 74 -13.32 2.85 12.68
C ASN A 74 -12.54 2.70 11.38
N TRP A 75 -11.21 2.77 11.47
CA TRP A 75 -10.34 2.67 10.31
C TRP A 75 -10.24 1.24 9.76
N ASP A 76 -10.62 0.22 10.53
CA ASP A 76 -10.64 -1.16 10.06
C ASP A 76 -11.80 -1.44 9.08
N GLU A 77 -12.82 -0.58 9.06
CA GLU A 77 -13.95 -0.65 8.11
C GLU A 77 -13.72 0.19 6.84
N VAL A 78 -12.61 0.92 6.77
CA VAL A 78 -12.30 1.81 5.64
C VAL A 78 -11.44 1.07 4.62
N SER A 79 -11.85 1.08 3.35
CA SER A 79 -11.03 0.55 2.26
C SER A 79 -9.74 1.37 2.14
N PRO A 80 -8.55 0.74 2.19
CA PRO A 80 -7.28 1.46 2.16
C PRO A 80 -7.08 2.29 0.90
N ILE A 81 -7.66 1.85 -0.22
CA ILE A 81 -7.66 2.58 -1.49
C ILE A 81 -8.24 3.99 -1.31
N ALA A 82 -9.24 4.19 -0.44
CA ALA A 82 -9.88 5.47 -0.21
C ALA A 82 -8.93 6.57 0.30
N TYR A 83 -7.80 6.19 0.90
CA TYR A 83 -6.77 7.13 1.35
C TYR A 83 -5.40 6.91 0.70
N LEU A 84 -5.23 5.88 -0.13
CA LEU A 84 -4.00 5.62 -0.88
C LEU A 84 -4.06 6.17 -2.31
N ALA A 85 -5.24 6.19 -2.93
CA ALA A 85 -5.39 6.49 -4.36
C ALA A 85 -4.65 7.77 -4.81
N PRO A 86 -4.77 8.93 -4.12
CA PRO A 86 -4.08 10.15 -4.56
C PRO A 86 -2.55 10.02 -4.54
N PHE A 87 -1.99 9.30 -3.56
CA PHE A 87 -0.54 9.04 -3.49
C PHE A 87 -0.10 8.09 -4.60
N LEU A 88 -0.87 7.04 -4.88
CA LEU A 88 -0.53 6.07 -5.93
C LEU A 88 -0.67 6.68 -7.33
N GLN A 89 -1.60 7.61 -7.54
CA GLN A 89 -1.67 8.37 -8.78
C GLN A 89 -0.41 9.23 -9.01
N VAL A 90 0.09 9.91 -7.97
CA VAL A 90 1.37 10.61 -8.04
C VAL A 90 2.49 9.66 -8.43
N VAL A 91 2.60 8.51 -7.76
CA VAL A 91 3.67 7.52 -8.03
C VAL A 91 3.63 6.97 -9.46
N ARG A 92 2.44 6.84 -10.06
CA ARG A 92 2.26 6.37 -11.44
C ARG A 92 2.46 7.45 -12.50
N SER A 93 2.40 8.73 -12.13
CA SER A 93 2.42 9.83 -13.09
C SER A 93 3.83 10.07 -13.63
N VAL A 94 3.98 9.94 -14.95
CA VAL A 94 5.23 10.31 -15.64
C VAL A 94 5.50 11.82 -15.59
N GLU A 95 4.47 12.61 -15.29
CA GLU A 95 4.54 14.07 -15.34
C GLU A 95 4.81 14.71 -13.97
N THR A 96 4.97 13.90 -12.92
CA THR A 96 5.39 14.37 -11.60
C THR A 96 6.90 14.36 -11.49
N SER A 97 7.46 15.46 -11.00
CA SER A 97 8.90 15.59 -10.80
C SER A 97 9.41 14.63 -9.72
N GLY A 98 10.71 14.34 -9.75
CA GLY A 98 11.38 13.51 -8.73
C GLY A 98 11.03 13.91 -7.29
N PRO A 99 11.13 15.20 -6.88
CA PRO A 99 10.74 15.64 -5.54
C PRO A 99 9.28 15.34 -5.16
N ILE A 100 8.32 15.57 -6.07
CA ILE A 100 6.89 15.28 -5.81
C ILE A 100 6.69 13.77 -5.64
N THR A 101 7.25 12.97 -6.57
CA THR A 101 7.20 11.51 -6.54
C THR A 101 7.82 10.96 -5.25
N GLY A 102 8.99 11.48 -4.86
CA GLY A 102 9.69 11.10 -3.64
C GLY A 102 8.89 11.38 -2.37
N MET A 103 8.13 12.47 -2.32
CA MET A 103 7.22 12.77 -1.21
C MET A 103 6.08 11.75 -1.14
N ALA A 104 5.46 11.41 -2.28
CA ALA A 104 4.39 10.42 -2.33
C ALA A 104 4.88 9.01 -1.93
N LEU A 105 6.05 8.57 -2.43
CA LEU A 105 6.67 7.30 -2.01
C LEU A 105 6.95 7.27 -0.50
N SER A 106 7.41 8.39 0.07
CA SER A 106 7.66 8.49 1.52
C SER A 106 6.36 8.36 2.33
N ALA A 107 5.26 8.92 1.83
CA ALA A 107 3.95 8.77 2.42
C ALA A 107 3.47 7.31 2.39
N VAL A 108 3.55 6.64 1.23
CA VAL A 108 3.17 5.22 1.07
C VAL A 108 4.01 4.34 2.01
N HIS A 109 5.32 4.58 2.09
CA HIS A 109 6.19 3.86 3.02
C HIS A 109 5.73 4.02 4.49
N LYS A 110 5.33 5.22 4.91
CA LYS A 110 4.82 5.48 6.26
C LYS A 110 3.48 4.80 6.51
N VAL A 111 2.59 4.76 5.52
CA VAL A 111 1.31 4.02 5.61
C VAL A 111 1.58 2.55 5.94
N LEU A 112 2.49 1.91 5.19
CA LEU A 112 2.88 0.52 5.43
C LEU A 112 3.57 0.34 6.79
N LYS A 113 4.62 1.12 7.06
CA LYS A 113 5.46 1.01 8.26
C LYS A 113 4.69 1.25 9.56
N HIS A 114 3.65 2.08 9.52
CA HIS A 114 2.82 2.36 10.70
C HIS A 114 1.58 1.46 10.81
N GLY A 115 1.40 0.51 9.88
CA GLY A 115 0.29 -0.45 9.91
C GLY A 115 -1.07 0.21 9.69
N LEU A 116 -1.14 1.22 8.83
CA LEU A 116 -2.42 1.86 8.48
C LEU A 116 -3.32 0.92 7.68
N ILE A 117 -2.72 -0.06 6.99
CA ILE A 117 -3.40 -1.17 6.34
C ILE A 117 -3.30 -2.38 7.25
N SER A 118 -4.44 -2.90 7.67
CA SER A 118 -4.61 -4.15 8.40
C SER A 118 -5.15 -5.23 7.46
N GLU A 119 -4.87 -6.50 7.76
CA GLU A 119 -5.49 -7.64 7.09
C GLU A 119 -7.02 -7.69 7.23
N HIS A 120 -7.57 -6.97 8.22
CA HIS A 120 -9.02 -6.87 8.43
C HIS A 120 -9.70 -5.76 7.63
N ASN A 121 -8.92 -4.88 6.99
CA ASN A 121 -9.50 -3.84 6.14
C ASN A 121 -10.25 -4.46 4.96
N PRO A 122 -11.39 -3.87 4.53
CA PRO A 122 -11.98 -4.24 3.27
C PRO A 122 -10.98 -3.97 2.15
N ASP A 123 -10.88 -4.89 1.19
CA ASP A 123 -10.00 -4.79 0.02
C ASP A 123 -8.50 -4.64 0.38
N ALA A 124 -8.06 -5.12 1.56
CA ALA A 124 -6.66 -5.02 1.97
C ALA A 124 -5.68 -5.65 0.97
N ALA A 125 -6.03 -6.81 0.40
CA ALA A 125 -5.22 -7.48 -0.62
C ALA A 125 -5.14 -6.66 -1.91
N GLU A 126 -6.26 -6.08 -2.36
CA GLU A 126 -6.30 -5.18 -3.53
C GLU A 126 -5.47 -3.92 -3.29
N ALA A 127 -5.50 -3.37 -2.07
CA ALA A 127 -4.66 -2.23 -1.71
C ALA A 127 -3.17 -2.57 -1.75
N MET A 128 -2.78 -3.74 -1.24
CA MET A 128 -1.40 -4.21 -1.32
C MET A 128 -0.96 -4.44 -2.76
N HIS A 129 -1.81 -5.04 -3.60
CA HIS A 129 -1.58 -5.18 -5.04
C HIS A 129 -1.41 -3.81 -5.71
N CYS A 130 -2.30 -2.85 -5.45
CA CYS A 130 -2.22 -1.49 -6.00
C CYS A 130 -0.92 -0.77 -5.62
N ILE A 131 -0.41 -0.99 -4.40
CA ILE A 131 0.89 -0.45 -3.98
C ILE A 131 2.02 -1.13 -4.76
N ALA A 132 2.03 -2.46 -4.83
CA ALA A 132 3.07 -3.21 -5.55
C ALA A 132 3.10 -2.82 -7.03
N ASP A 133 1.94 -2.79 -7.69
CA ASP A 133 1.78 -2.35 -9.07
C ASP A 133 2.28 -0.92 -9.29
N ALA A 134 1.76 0.06 -8.53
CA ALA A 134 2.15 1.46 -8.68
C ALA A 134 3.66 1.68 -8.50
N VAL A 135 4.26 1.02 -7.51
CA VAL A 135 5.66 1.25 -7.11
C VAL A 135 6.63 0.49 -8.03
N THR A 136 6.30 -0.71 -8.48
CA THR A 136 7.12 -1.47 -9.45
C THR A 136 7.09 -0.85 -10.84
N LEU A 137 5.97 -0.22 -11.21
CA LEU A 137 5.78 0.52 -12.45
C LEU A 137 6.01 2.03 -12.32
N CYS A 138 6.52 2.49 -11.16
CA CYS A 138 6.74 3.91 -10.90
C CYS A 138 7.57 4.54 -12.01
N ARG A 139 7.09 5.69 -12.48
CA ARG A 139 7.79 6.57 -13.41
C ARG A 139 7.78 7.97 -12.83
N PHE A 140 8.81 8.73 -13.15
CA PHE A 140 8.90 10.13 -12.78
C PHE A 140 9.74 10.86 -13.82
N GLU A 141 9.59 12.19 -13.85
CA GLU A 141 10.41 13.04 -14.70
C GLU A 141 11.86 13.04 -14.17
N ALA A 142 12.75 12.38 -14.91
CA ALA A 142 14.18 12.35 -14.63
C ALA A 142 14.78 13.72 -14.96
N THR A 143 15.24 14.44 -13.95
CA THR A 143 15.75 15.81 -14.09
C THR A 143 17.22 15.93 -13.71
N ASP A 144 17.61 15.28 -12.62
CA ASP A 144 18.94 15.36 -12.04
C ASP A 144 19.33 14.01 -11.41
N PRO A 145 20.48 13.41 -11.75
CA PRO A 145 20.86 12.08 -11.28
C PRO A 145 20.84 11.90 -9.76
N ASP A 146 21.20 12.93 -8.99
CA ASP A 146 21.19 12.85 -7.52
C ASP A 146 19.76 12.78 -6.97
N HIS A 147 18.84 13.57 -7.53
CA HIS A 147 17.42 13.50 -7.18
C HIS A 147 16.80 12.18 -7.63
N ASP A 148 17.17 11.68 -8.81
CA ASP A 148 16.69 10.41 -9.35
C ASP A 148 17.10 9.24 -8.43
N ASP A 149 18.35 9.23 -7.96
CA ASP A 149 18.86 8.25 -7.00
C ASP A 149 18.08 8.26 -5.68
N VAL A 150 17.72 9.45 -5.18
CA VAL A 150 16.89 9.58 -3.98
C VAL A 150 15.51 8.96 -4.21
N VAL A 151 14.87 9.19 -5.35
CA VAL A 151 13.57 8.59 -5.68
C VAL A 151 13.69 7.07 -5.80
N LEU A 152 14.68 6.57 -6.54
CA LEU A 152 14.94 5.13 -6.70
C LEU A 152 15.21 4.44 -5.35
N SER A 153 15.92 5.10 -4.43
CA SER A 153 16.12 4.58 -3.06
C SER A 153 14.80 4.47 -2.28
N LYS A 154 13.89 5.43 -2.46
CA LYS A 154 12.57 5.41 -1.83
C LYS A 154 11.67 4.33 -2.43
N ILE A 155 11.76 4.08 -3.73
CA ILE A 155 11.09 2.95 -4.39
C ILE A 155 11.54 1.64 -3.72
N LEU A 156 12.85 1.42 -3.59
CA LEU A 156 13.38 0.22 -2.91
C LEU A 156 12.87 0.08 -1.47
N HIS A 157 12.81 1.17 -0.70
CA HIS A 157 12.27 1.14 0.66
C HIS A 157 10.79 0.80 0.72
N VAL A 158 9.95 1.34 -0.18
CA VAL A 158 8.53 1.01 -0.24
C VAL A 158 8.35 -0.46 -0.61
N LEU A 159 9.04 -0.94 -1.65
CA LEU A 159 8.99 -2.34 -2.09
C LEU A 159 9.38 -3.31 -0.97
N LEU A 160 10.45 -3.01 -0.23
CA LEU A 160 10.87 -3.80 0.92
C LEU A 160 9.80 -3.82 2.01
N GLU A 161 9.26 -2.66 2.37
CA GLU A 161 8.26 -2.56 3.43
C GLU A 161 6.95 -3.24 3.03
N SER A 162 6.54 -3.19 1.76
CA SER A 162 5.37 -3.91 1.24
C SER A 162 5.47 -5.41 1.50
N VAL A 163 6.65 -6.00 1.30
CA VAL A 163 6.88 -7.42 1.59
C VAL A 163 7.02 -7.67 3.08
N ARG A 164 7.72 -6.80 3.82
CA ARG A 164 8.09 -7.04 5.22
C ARG A 164 6.94 -6.82 6.21
N CYS A 165 6.06 -5.86 5.95
CA CYS A 165 5.00 -5.51 6.88
C CYS A 165 4.02 -6.70 7.07
N PRO A 166 3.24 -6.74 8.18
CA PRO A 166 2.31 -7.84 8.45
C PRO A 166 1.34 -8.10 7.28
N THR A 167 0.78 -7.04 6.72
CA THR A 167 -0.16 -7.06 5.60
C THR A 167 0.48 -7.51 4.28
N GLY A 168 1.80 -7.54 4.20
CA GLY A 168 2.55 -8.12 3.08
C GLY A 168 2.29 -9.61 2.88
N ALA A 169 1.65 -10.30 3.83
CA ALA A 169 1.17 -11.68 3.66
C ALA A 169 0.00 -11.79 2.65
N LEU A 170 -0.65 -10.67 2.32
CA LEU A 170 -1.74 -10.62 1.34
C LEU A 170 -1.26 -10.41 -0.10
N LEU A 171 0.03 -10.17 -0.32
CA LEU A 171 0.60 -10.04 -1.66
C LEU A 171 0.51 -11.38 -2.40
N SER A 172 0.14 -11.34 -3.68
CA SER A 172 0.21 -12.53 -4.53
C SER A 172 1.64 -12.90 -4.87
N ASP A 173 1.87 -14.13 -5.32
CA ASP A 173 3.18 -14.57 -5.80
C ASP A 173 3.66 -13.69 -6.97
N ASP A 174 2.76 -13.28 -7.85
CA ASP A 174 3.05 -12.36 -8.96
C ASP A 174 3.50 -10.99 -8.45
N ASP A 175 2.83 -10.43 -7.43
CA ASP A 175 3.26 -9.17 -6.81
C ASP A 175 4.67 -9.28 -6.23
N VAL A 176 4.95 -10.36 -5.50
CA VAL A 176 6.28 -10.60 -4.90
C VAL A 176 7.34 -10.76 -5.99
N CYS A 177 7.03 -11.46 -7.07
CA CYS A 177 7.95 -11.62 -8.20
C CYS A 177 8.22 -10.28 -8.90
N ASN A 178 7.18 -9.46 -9.14
CA ASN A 178 7.32 -8.13 -9.71
C ASN A 178 8.15 -7.20 -8.81
N ILE A 179 7.95 -7.28 -7.50
CA ILE A 179 8.76 -6.55 -6.50
C ILE A 179 10.24 -6.94 -6.60
N VAL A 180 10.55 -8.24 -6.61
CA VAL A 180 11.92 -8.76 -6.73
C VAL A 180 12.56 -8.30 -8.04
N GLN A 181 11.84 -8.41 -9.16
CA GLN A 181 12.31 -7.98 -10.47
C GLN A 181 12.56 -6.46 -10.53
N ALA A 182 11.68 -5.66 -9.94
CA ALA A 182 11.85 -4.21 -9.86
C ALA A 182 13.09 -3.85 -9.04
N CYS A 183 13.28 -4.45 -7.86
CA CYS A 183 14.47 -4.25 -7.04
C CYS A 183 15.76 -4.62 -7.78
N TYR A 184 15.77 -5.75 -8.49
CA TYR A 184 16.90 -6.17 -9.30
C TYR A 184 17.22 -5.17 -10.41
N ARG A 185 16.19 -4.75 -11.18
CA ARG A 185 16.31 -3.78 -12.27
C ARG A 185 16.91 -2.46 -11.78
N ILE A 186 16.47 -1.93 -10.63
CA ILE A 186 17.01 -0.68 -10.06
C ILE A 186 18.50 -0.81 -9.72
N GLY A 187 18.93 -1.95 -9.17
CA GLY A 187 20.33 -2.18 -8.79
C GLY A 187 21.26 -2.64 -9.90
N HIS A 188 20.76 -2.86 -11.12
CA HIS A 188 21.50 -3.43 -12.24
C HIS A 188 21.11 -2.77 -13.58
N GLN A 189 21.03 -1.43 -13.61
CA GLN A 189 20.70 -0.68 -14.82
C GLN A 189 21.92 -0.53 -15.75
N SER A 190 22.40 -1.62 -16.36
CA SER A 190 23.43 -1.61 -17.43
C SER A 190 24.55 -0.55 -17.27
N GLY A 191 25.07 -0.36 -16.05
CA GLY A 191 26.18 0.55 -15.75
C GLY A 191 25.81 2.00 -15.46
N LYS A 192 24.52 2.33 -15.36
CA LYS A 192 24.02 3.67 -14.99
C LYS A 192 23.69 3.81 -13.51
N GLU A 193 23.58 2.70 -12.77
CA GLU A 193 23.24 2.75 -11.36
C GLU A 193 24.42 3.21 -10.49
N SER A 194 24.14 4.04 -9.50
CA SER A 194 25.14 4.43 -8.51
C SER A 194 25.54 3.25 -7.63
N ALA A 195 26.74 3.33 -7.04
CA ALA A 195 27.21 2.34 -6.08
C ALA A 195 26.26 2.23 -4.87
N LEU A 196 25.62 3.33 -4.49
CA LEU A 196 24.62 3.38 -3.43
C LEU A 196 23.40 2.53 -3.79
N LEU A 197 22.78 2.78 -4.96
CA LEU A 197 21.62 2.03 -5.41
C LEU A 197 21.92 0.54 -5.61
N ARG A 198 23.09 0.21 -6.16
CA ARG A 198 23.54 -1.17 -6.32
C ARG A 198 23.59 -1.90 -4.97
N ASN A 199 24.17 -1.27 -3.95
CA ASN A 199 24.26 -1.86 -2.62
C ASN A 199 22.90 -1.92 -1.91
N LEU A 200 22.08 -0.87 -2.02
CA LEU A 200 20.75 -0.83 -1.43
C LEU A 200 19.81 -1.87 -2.04
N SER A 201 19.85 -2.05 -3.37
CA SER A 201 19.09 -3.09 -4.08
C SER A 201 19.50 -4.49 -3.62
N ARG A 202 20.81 -4.78 -3.53
CA ARG A 202 21.30 -6.07 -3.03
C ARG A 202 20.85 -6.35 -1.60
N HIS A 203 20.91 -5.35 -0.72
CA HIS A 203 20.40 -5.48 0.64
C HIS A 203 18.89 -5.75 0.64
N THR A 204 18.13 -4.94 -0.09
CA THR A 204 16.67 -5.05 -0.22
C THR A 204 16.25 -6.44 -0.69
N LEU A 205 16.89 -6.96 -1.73
CA LEU A 205 16.63 -8.30 -2.25
C LEU A 205 16.87 -9.39 -1.20
N ARG A 206 17.95 -9.29 -0.41
CA ARG A 206 18.20 -10.25 0.68
C ARG A 206 17.10 -10.20 1.75
N GLU A 207 16.70 -9.01 2.16
CA GLU A 207 15.64 -8.85 3.17
C GLU A 207 14.28 -9.33 2.67
N ILE A 208 13.95 -9.11 1.39
CA ILE A 208 12.74 -9.65 0.75
C ILE A 208 12.76 -11.18 0.80
N VAL A 209 13.87 -11.81 0.37
CA VAL A 209 14.01 -13.27 0.41
C VAL A 209 13.86 -13.78 1.85
N GLN A 210 14.54 -13.18 2.82
CA GLN A 210 14.41 -13.58 4.22
C GLN A 210 12.97 -13.44 4.74
N SER A 211 12.27 -12.36 4.37
CA SER A 211 10.88 -12.13 4.77
C SER A 211 9.92 -13.16 4.18
N VAL A 212 10.10 -13.52 2.91
CA VAL A 212 9.28 -14.54 2.22
C VAL A 212 9.54 -15.92 2.83
N PHE A 213 10.81 -16.33 2.96
CA PHE A 213 11.16 -17.65 3.51
C PHE A 213 10.84 -17.76 5.00
N GLY A 214 10.93 -16.66 5.76
CA GLY A 214 10.52 -16.62 7.17
C GLY A 214 9.03 -16.90 7.39
N ARG A 215 8.20 -16.78 6.35
CA ARG A 215 6.76 -17.11 6.39
C ARG A 215 6.45 -18.58 6.07
N LEU A 216 7.37 -19.30 5.43
CA LEU A 216 7.15 -20.70 5.02
C LEU A 216 6.78 -21.64 6.18
N PRO A 217 7.41 -21.58 7.37
CA PRO A 217 7.00 -22.45 8.48
C PRO A 217 5.52 -22.29 8.84
N ARG A 218 4.98 -21.06 8.75
CA ARG A 218 3.57 -20.77 9.04
C ARG A 218 2.61 -21.29 7.96
N LEU A 219 3.08 -21.42 6.71
CA LEU A 219 2.29 -21.96 5.61
C LEU A 219 2.20 -23.48 5.69
N SER A 220 3.28 -24.17 6.08
CA SER A 220 3.28 -25.62 6.31
C SER A 220 2.25 -26.00 7.38
N ASP A 221 2.23 -25.29 8.51
CA ASP A 221 1.27 -25.53 9.60
C ASP A 221 -0.18 -25.30 9.15
N ALA A 222 -0.44 -24.29 8.31
CA ALA A 222 -1.78 -23.98 7.80
C ALA A 222 -2.29 -25.04 6.81
N VAL A 223 -1.40 -25.62 6.00
CA VAL A 223 -1.72 -26.71 5.07
C VAL A 223 -2.01 -28.01 5.83
N GLU A 224 -1.23 -28.32 6.88
CA GLU A 224 -1.45 -29.50 7.73
C GLU A 224 -2.77 -29.44 8.52
N HIS A 225 -3.18 -28.27 8.99
CA HIS A 225 -4.48 -28.08 9.65
C HIS A 225 -5.67 -28.21 8.67
N ARG A 226 -5.47 -27.94 7.38
CA ARG A 226 -6.50 -28.11 6.34
C ARG A 226 -6.62 -29.57 5.87
N GLY A 227 -5.54 -30.34 5.94
CA GLY A 227 -5.50 -31.76 5.57
C GLY A 227 -6.27 -32.68 6.54
N HIS A 228 -6.33 -32.33 7.83
CA HIS A 228 -7.00 -33.16 8.85
C HIS A 228 -8.55 -33.13 8.80
N HIS A 229 -9.17 -32.28 7.96
CA HIS A 229 -10.64 -32.23 7.84
C HIS A 229 -11.18 -33.12 6.70
N ILE A 230 -10.32 -33.72 5.89
CA ILE A 230 -10.74 -34.57 4.75
C ILE A 230 -10.77 -36.07 5.15
N ASP A 231 -10.02 -36.46 6.19
CA ASP A 231 -9.84 -37.86 6.61
C ASP A 231 -10.70 -38.27 7.82
N ALA A 232 -11.75 -37.50 8.16
CA ALA A 232 -12.66 -37.91 9.22
C ALA A 232 -13.42 -39.20 8.78
N PRO A 233 -13.30 -40.32 9.51
CA PRO A 233 -13.97 -41.56 9.13
C PRO A 233 -15.49 -41.35 9.15
N ALA A 234 -16.15 -41.84 8.11
CA ALA A 234 -17.59 -41.71 7.94
C ALA A 234 -18.34 -42.17 9.21
N PRO A 235 -19.35 -41.39 9.68
CA PRO A 235 -20.10 -41.77 10.87
C PRO A 235 -20.80 -43.12 10.64
N PRO A 236 -20.83 -44.00 11.66
CA PRO A 236 -21.41 -45.33 11.51
C PRO A 236 -22.89 -45.24 11.16
N PRO A 237 -23.42 -46.16 10.33
CA PRO A 237 -24.81 -46.15 9.91
C PRO A 237 -25.71 -46.31 11.13
N ARG A 238 -26.73 -45.44 11.22
CA ARG A 238 -27.75 -45.50 12.27
C ARG A 238 -28.55 -46.79 12.10
N VAL A 239 -28.44 -47.68 13.09
CA VAL A 239 -29.28 -48.87 13.20
C VAL A 239 -30.73 -48.39 13.37
N SER A 240 -31.56 -48.65 12.37
CA SER A 240 -33.00 -48.47 12.49
C SER A 240 -33.52 -49.62 13.34
N THR A 241 -34.00 -49.31 14.54
CA THR A 241 -34.77 -50.27 15.34
C THR A 241 -36.14 -50.41 14.69
N GLU A 242 -36.27 -51.32 13.72
CA GLU A 242 -37.56 -51.86 13.33
C GLU A 242 -38.09 -52.70 14.49
N GLY A 243 -39.20 -52.25 15.06
CA GLY A 243 -39.97 -53.01 16.04
C GLY A 243 -40.54 -54.25 15.38
N ALA A 244 -40.04 -55.42 15.79
CA ALA A 244 -40.70 -56.69 15.58
C ALA A 244 -41.55 -57.01 16.82
N VAL A 245 -42.85 -57.03 16.57
CA VAL A 245 -43.92 -57.60 17.39
C VAL A 245 -43.72 -59.11 17.51
N ASP A 246 -43.87 -59.65 18.73
CA ASP A 246 -44.34 -61.00 19.11
C ASP A 246 -44.21 -61.05 20.65
N GLY A 247 -45.16 -61.44 21.51
CA GLY A 247 -46.32 -62.29 21.38
C GLY A 247 -46.29 -63.29 22.54
N ASP A 248 -46.89 -62.94 23.69
CA ASP A 248 -47.66 -63.83 24.62
C ASP A 248 -48.39 -62.99 25.68
#